data_AF-A0A7J4LU83-F1
#
_entry.id   AF-A0A7J4LU83-F1
#
_cell.length_a   1.000
_cell.length_b   1.000
_cell.length_c   1.000
_cell.angle_alpha   90.00
_cell.angle_beta   90.00
_cell.angle_gamma   90.00
#
_symmetry.space_group_name_H-M   'P 1'
#
loop_
_entity.id
_entity.type
_entity.pdbx_description
1 polymer ?
#
loop_
_entity_poly.entity_id
_entity_poly.type
_entity_poly.pdbx_seq_one_letter_code
_entity_poly.pdbx_strand_id
1 'polypeptide(L)'
;MVEILNFTHRQQHPLEDADLETVTNTLSAAAREREQQPELTKLLEPFPLLHARYLQLAEEEREHLIDFYQSNKMYFRGNWSGDCIRTLDVRAELETAQLARQIRYTYQLLEFFEFHQQDTPEKALTTHYLRRNPVFRKQYGCRGATLLKSLCKADLNLAELVDLVACVKPEIRQYYDSREKREEQKLIVPAYPHSGI
;
A
#
# COMPACT_ATOMS: atom_id res chain seq x y z
N MET A 1 8.59 19.18 0.72
CA MET A 1 8.14 17.97 1.46
C MET A 1 6.61 17.91 1.53
N VAL A 2 5.95 18.06 0.37
CA VAL A 2 4.47 18.12 0.17
C VAL A 2 4.04 17.05 -0.87
N GLU A 3 4.96 16.17 -1.28
CA GLU A 3 4.77 15.29 -2.45
C GLU A 3 3.97 14.02 -2.15
N ILE A 4 3.95 13.56 -0.90
CA ILE A 4 3.22 12.35 -0.50
C ILE A 4 1.69 12.59 -0.47
N LEU A 5 1.26 13.82 -0.18
CA LEU A 5 -0.17 14.20 -0.19
C LEU A 5 -0.66 14.67 -1.58
N ASN A 6 0.22 15.20 -2.44
CA ASN A 6 -0.12 15.47 -3.84
C ASN A 6 -0.30 14.18 -4.68
N PHE A 7 0.02 13.02 -4.10
CA PHE A 7 -0.01 11.71 -4.76
C PHE A 7 -1.43 11.13 -4.90
N THR A 8 -2.34 11.38 -3.95
CA THR A 8 -3.74 10.90 -4.03
C THR A 8 -4.56 11.67 -5.07
N HIS A 9 -4.21 12.93 -5.35
CA HIS A 9 -4.99 13.77 -6.26
C HIS A 9 -4.61 13.60 -7.75
N ARG A 10 -3.46 12.98 -8.07
CA ARG A 10 -3.00 12.73 -9.45
C ARG A 10 -3.48 11.40 -10.05
N GLN A 11 -4.21 10.57 -9.32
CA GLN A 11 -4.73 9.29 -9.81
C GLN A 11 -5.97 9.39 -10.74
N GLN A 12 -6.26 10.56 -11.31
CA GLN A 12 -7.40 10.75 -12.22
C GLN A 12 -6.97 11.02 -13.67
N HIS A 13 -6.00 10.28 -14.19
CA HIS A 13 -5.92 10.09 -15.64
C HIS A 13 -6.45 8.70 -16.00
N PRO A 14 -7.58 8.62 -16.73
CA PRO A 14 -8.05 7.35 -17.26
C PRO A 14 -6.98 6.76 -18.18
N LEU A 15 -6.75 5.46 -18.07
CA LEU A 15 -6.07 4.62 -19.08
C LEU A 15 -6.93 4.46 -20.35
N GLU A 16 -7.70 5.49 -20.71
CA GLU A 16 -8.47 5.52 -21.95
C GLU A 16 -7.52 6.06 -23.03
N ASP A 17 -7.27 5.25 -24.07
CA ASP A 17 -6.35 5.49 -25.20
C ASP A 17 -4.91 4.91 -25.09
N ALA A 18 -4.72 3.75 -24.46
CA ALA A 18 -3.50 2.97 -24.69
C ALA A 18 -3.60 2.20 -26.02
N ASP A 19 -2.77 2.58 -27.00
CA ASP A 19 -2.73 1.95 -28.33
C ASP A 19 -2.33 0.47 -28.25
N LEU A 20 -2.86 -0.38 -29.15
CA LEU A 20 -2.75 -1.84 -29.06
C LEU A 20 -1.28 -2.32 -29.06
N GLU A 21 -0.42 -1.60 -29.78
CA GLU A 21 1.02 -1.83 -29.84
C GLU A 21 1.71 -1.58 -28.50
N THR A 22 1.29 -0.53 -27.77
CA THR A 22 1.80 -0.21 -26.44
C THR A 22 1.44 -1.30 -25.43
N VAL A 23 0.22 -1.80 -25.47
CA VAL A 23 -0.22 -2.91 -24.60
C VAL A 23 0.57 -4.19 -24.87
N THR A 24 0.79 -4.51 -26.15
CA THR A 24 1.51 -5.74 -26.56
C THR A 24 3.00 -5.68 -26.18
N ASN A 25 3.64 -4.52 -26.35
CA ASN A 25 5.03 -4.30 -25.94
C ASN A 25 5.19 -4.35 -24.41
N THR A 26 4.22 -3.84 -23.66
CA THR A 26 4.24 -3.89 -22.19
C THR A 26 4.09 -5.32 -21.67
N LEU A 27 3.22 -6.13 -22.28
CA LEU A 27 3.02 -7.53 -21.92
C LEU A 27 4.24 -8.40 -22.23
N SER A 28 4.91 -8.18 -23.36
CA SER A 28 6.12 -8.91 -23.73
C SER A 28 7.33 -8.51 -22.87
N ALA A 29 7.46 -7.23 -22.51
CA ALA A 29 8.45 -6.77 -21.55
C ALA A 29 8.21 -7.38 -20.15
N ALA A 30 6.96 -7.39 -19.68
CA ALA A 30 6.60 -8.02 -18.41
C ALA A 30 6.90 -9.53 -18.37
N ALA A 31 6.69 -10.23 -19.48
CA ALA A 31 7.00 -11.66 -19.59
C ALA A 31 8.51 -11.93 -19.52
N ARG A 32 9.33 -11.14 -20.23
CA ARG A 32 10.81 -11.25 -20.20
C ARG A 32 11.38 -10.92 -18.82
N GLU A 33 10.88 -9.86 -18.20
CA GLU A 33 11.27 -9.45 -16.84
C GLU A 33 10.88 -10.52 -15.80
N ARG A 34 9.74 -11.20 -15.98
CA ARG A 34 9.32 -12.32 -15.11
C ARG A 34 10.27 -13.51 -15.17
N GLU A 35 10.83 -13.80 -16.35
CA GLU A 35 11.82 -14.87 -16.53
C GLU A 35 13.18 -14.49 -15.94
N GLN A 36 13.59 -13.22 -16.08
CA GLN A 36 14.90 -12.74 -15.62
C GLN A 36 14.91 -12.43 -14.12
N GLN A 37 13.82 -11.90 -13.57
CA GLN A 37 13.73 -11.35 -12.22
C GLN A 37 12.44 -11.78 -11.50
N PRO A 38 12.29 -13.08 -11.23
CA PRO A 38 11.02 -13.64 -10.75
C PRO A 38 10.62 -13.13 -9.37
N GLU A 39 11.57 -12.82 -8.49
CA GLU A 39 11.24 -12.42 -7.10
C GLU A 39 10.68 -11.00 -6.99
N LEU A 40 11.28 -10.01 -7.67
CA LEU A 40 10.77 -8.64 -7.68
C LEU A 40 9.45 -8.56 -8.45
N THR A 41 9.35 -9.26 -9.58
CA THR A 41 8.11 -9.34 -10.35
C THR A 41 6.97 -9.95 -9.52
N LYS A 42 7.26 -11.01 -8.73
CA LYS A 42 6.29 -11.61 -7.80
C LYS A 42 5.89 -10.65 -6.67
N LEU A 43 6.79 -9.79 -6.21
CA LEU A 43 6.47 -8.74 -5.24
C LEU A 43 5.49 -7.71 -5.83
N LEU A 44 5.60 -7.43 -7.13
CA LEU A 44 4.79 -6.43 -7.82
C LEU A 44 3.49 -6.99 -8.42
N GLU A 45 3.39 -8.31 -8.59
CA GLU A 45 2.22 -9.01 -9.16
C GLU A 45 0.86 -8.59 -8.56
N PRO A 46 0.72 -8.39 -7.24
CA PRO A 46 -0.54 -7.92 -6.65
C PRO A 46 -0.90 -6.46 -7.00
N PHE A 47 0.03 -5.68 -7.56
CA PHE A 47 -0.09 -4.24 -7.78
C PHE A 47 0.24 -3.85 -9.22
N PRO A 48 -0.71 -4.00 -10.15
CA PRO A 48 -0.50 -3.74 -11.58
C PRO A 48 0.07 -2.34 -11.87
N LEU A 49 -0.33 -1.31 -11.13
CA LEU A 49 0.16 0.06 -11.32
C LEU A 49 1.64 0.22 -10.90
N LEU A 50 2.06 -0.44 -9.81
CA LEU A 50 3.47 -0.42 -9.40
C LEU A 50 4.32 -1.24 -10.38
N HIS A 51 3.78 -2.34 -10.88
CA HIS A 51 4.42 -3.15 -11.91
C HIS A 51 4.58 -2.36 -13.22
N ALA A 52 3.55 -1.64 -13.66
CA ALA A 52 3.64 -0.77 -14.84
C ALA A 52 4.69 0.33 -14.67
N ARG A 53 4.75 0.99 -13.50
CA ARG A 53 5.80 1.98 -13.20
C ARG A 53 7.20 1.38 -13.22
N TYR A 54 7.37 0.16 -12.70
CA TYR A 54 8.64 -0.55 -12.78
C TYR A 54 9.09 -0.75 -14.23
N LEU A 55 8.18 -1.21 -15.11
CA LEU A 55 8.49 -1.44 -16.52
C LEU A 55 8.80 -0.15 -17.30
N GLN A 56 8.33 1.00 -16.81
CA GLN A 56 8.59 2.32 -17.40
C GLN A 56 9.94 2.92 -17.01
N LEU A 57 10.62 2.40 -15.98
CA LEU A 57 11.97 2.83 -15.62
C LEU A 57 12.96 2.51 -16.75
N ALA A 58 14.06 3.28 -16.85
CA ALA A 58 15.15 2.91 -17.73
C ALA A 58 15.75 1.55 -17.31
N GLU A 59 16.37 0.83 -18.25
CA GLU A 59 16.94 -0.51 -17.98
C GLU A 59 17.94 -0.49 -16.80
N GLU A 60 18.85 0.48 -16.80
CA GLU A 60 19.82 0.71 -15.71
C GLU A 60 19.13 0.99 -14.36
N GLU A 61 18.02 1.73 -14.36
CA GLU A 61 17.24 2.02 -13.14
C GLU A 61 16.50 0.76 -12.63
N ARG A 62 16.03 -0.09 -13.54
CA ARG A 62 15.45 -1.40 -13.17
C ARG A 62 16.51 -2.30 -12.55
N GLU A 63 17.70 -2.39 -13.15
CA GLU A 63 18.84 -3.14 -12.60
C GLU A 63 19.20 -2.66 -11.19
N HIS A 64 19.30 -1.35 -10.98
CA HIS A 64 19.53 -0.80 -9.65
C HIS A 64 18.43 -1.14 -8.64
N LEU A 65 17.15 -1.13 -9.07
CA LEU A 65 16.06 -1.54 -8.19
C LEU A 65 16.15 -3.02 -7.82
N ILE A 66 16.51 -3.87 -8.79
CA ILE A 66 16.70 -5.31 -8.60
C ILE A 66 17.82 -5.54 -7.58
N ASP A 67 18.98 -4.94 -7.78
CA ASP A 67 20.14 -5.08 -6.88
C ASP A 67 19.80 -4.58 -5.48
N PHE A 68 19.10 -3.45 -5.39
CA PHE A 68 18.64 -2.92 -4.12
C PHE A 68 17.64 -3.87 -3.44
N TYR A 69 16.68 -4.44 -4.18
CA TYR A 69 15.72 -5.41 -3.67
C TYR A 69 16.41 -6.68 -3.15
N GLN A 70 17.33 -7.25 -3.91
CA GLN A 70 18.08 -8.44 -3.51
C GLN A 70 18.89 -8.20 -2.23
N SER A 71 19.54 -7.04 -2.14
CA SER A 71 20.36 -6.65 -0.98
C SER A 71 19.53 -6.21 0.23
N ASN A 72 18.29 -5.76 0.03
CA ASN A 72 17.47 -5.12 1.06
C ASN A 72 16.03 -5.66 1.12
N LYS A 73 15.81 -6.98 0.98
CA LYS A 73 14.45 -7.57 1.06
C LYS A 73 13.64 -7.12 2.29
N MET A 74 14.31 -6.93 3.43
CA MET A 74 13.70 -6.45 4.68
C MET A 74 13.19 -5.01 4.62
N TYR A 75 13.67 -4.19 3.69
CA TYR A 75 13.14 -2.85 3.47
C TYR A 75 11.69 -2.90 2.96
N PHE A 76 11.40 -3.85 2.06
CA PHE A 76 10.11 -3.94 1.36
C PHE A 76 9.03 -4.66 2.18
N ARG A 77 9.35 -5.78 2.84
CA ARG A 77 8.39 -6.60 3.62
C ARG A 77 8.84 -6.94 5.05
N GLY A 78 9.93 -6.35 5.54
CA GLY A 78 10.54 -6.65 6.83
C GLY A 78 10.26 -5.62 7.94
N ASN A 79 10.64 -5.99 9.17
CA ASN A 79 10.58 -5.09 10.33
C ASN A 79 11.84 -4.19 10.36
N TRP A 80 12.00 -3.36 9.34
CA TRP A 80 13.13 -2.45 9.21
C TRP A 80 12.76 -1.04 9.70
N SER A 81 13.48 -0.55 10.71
CA SER A 81 13.29 0.77 11.31
C SER A 81 14.11 1.88 10.63
N GLY A 82 15.10 1.50 9.81
CA GLY A 82 15.97 2.43 9.11
C GLY A 82 15.41 2.91 7.78
N ASP A 83 16.07 3.91 7.20
CA ASP A 83 15.84 4.34 5.82
C ASP A 83 17.12 4.09 5.02
N CYS A 84 17.35 2.82 4.65
CA CYS A 84 18.51 2.45 3.83
C CYS A 84 18.37 2.93 2.38
N ILE A 85 17.22 3.49 1.99
CA ILE A 85 16.99 4.08 0.68
C ILE A 85 17.83 5.34 0.41
N ARG A 86 18.39 5.94 1.47
CA ARG A 86 19.33 7.07 1.36
C ARG A 86 20.51 6.75 0.44
N THR A 87 20.87 5.48 0.27
CA THR A 87 21.91 5.07 -0.67
C THR A 87 21.51 5.27 -2.13
N LEU A 88 20.23 5.10 -2.47
CA LEU A 88 19.70 5.38 -3.81
C LEU A 88 19.54 6.89 -4.04
N ASP A 89 19.03 7.63 -3.04
CA ASP A 89 18.84 9.09 -3.16
C ASP A 89 20.16 9.83 -3.45
N VAL A 90 21.27 9.40 -2.84
CA VAL A 90 22.58 10.05 -2.99
C VAL A 90 23.20 9.78 -4.38
N ARG A 91 22.78 8.70 -5.05
CA ARG A 91 23.29 8.31 -6.39
C ARG A 91 22.53 8.95 -7.55
N ALA A 92 21.62 9.89 -7.28
CA ALA A 92 20.71 10.50 -8.25
C ALA A 92 19.71 9.54 -8.92
N GLU A 93 19.55 8.32 -8.39
CA GLU A 93 18.55 7.33 -8.82
C GLU A 93 17.18 7.65 -8.20
N LEU A 94 16.70 8.87 -8.44
CA LEU A 94 15.56 9.43 -7.73
C LEU A 94 14.27 8.64 -8.04
N GLU A 95 14.04 8.25 -9.28
CA GLU A 95 12.86 7.48 -9.68
C GLU A 95 12.89 6.05 -9.10
N THR A 96 14.05 5.39 -9.12
CA THR A 96 14.28 4.09 -8.46
C THR A 96 13.99 4.18 -6.97
N ALA A 97 14.52 5.21 -6.30
CA ALA A 97 14.29 5.45 -4.88
C ALA A 97 12.81 5.76 -4.60
N GLN A 98 12.14 6.54 -5.44
CA GLN A 98 10.72 6.82 -5.30
C GLN A 98 9.88 5.55 -5.45
N LEU A 99 10.16 4.72 -6.45
CA LEU A 99 9.42 3.48 -6.67
C LEU A 99 9.64 2.50 -5.52
N ALA A 100 10.87 2.34 -5.03
CA ALA A 100 11.15 1.51 -3.85
C ALA A 100 10.38 1.98 -2.60
N ARG A 101 10.27 3.30 -2.37
CA ARG A 101 9.43 3.85 -1.29
C ARG A 101 7.96 3.51 -1.48
N GLN A 102 7.45 3.63 -2.72
CA GLN A 102 6.05 3.35 -3.03
C GLN A 102 5.70 1.89 -2.81
N ILE A 103 6.58 0.97 -3.22
CA ILE A 103 6.38 -0.47 -2.99
C ILE A 103 6.31 -0.75 -1.48
N ARG A 104 7.28 -0.24 -0.70
CA ARG A 104 7.28 -0.40 0.76
C ARG A 104 6.03 0.18 1.40
N TYR A 105 5.66 1.39 1.03
CA TYR A 105 4.53 2.12 1.60
C TYR A 105 3.20 1.39 1.32
N THR A 106 3.01 0.91 0.09
CA THR A 106 1.86 0.11 -0.31
C THR A 106 1.70 -1.14 0.55
N TYR A 107 2.78 -1.89 0.78
CA TYR A 107 2.74 -3.06 1.65
C TYR A 107 2.44 -2.70 3.10
N GLN A 108 3.06 -1.63 3.61
CA GLN A 108 2.75 -1.14 4.95
C GLN A 108 1.29 -0.72 5.07
N LEU A 109 0.69 -0.03 4.11
CA LEU A 109 -0.73 0.32 4.20
C LEU A 109 -1.64 -0.91 4.31
N LEU A 110 -1.40 -1.94 3.50
CA LEU A 110 -2.24 -3.14 3.47
C LEU A 110 -2.12 -3.98 4.75
N GLU A 111 -0.89 -4.21 5.21
CA GLU A 111 -0.63 -4.92 6.48
C GLU A 111 -1.33 -4.23 7.67
N PHE A 112 -1.40 -2.89 7.63
CA PHE A 112 -2.00 -2.08 8.68
C PHE A 112 -3.51 -2.10 8.64
N PHE A 113 -4.07 -2.07 7.44
CA PHE A 113 -5.48 -2.25 7.22
C PHE A 113 -5.95 -3.62 7.71
N GLU A 114 -5.22 -4.68 7.38
CA GLU A 114 -5.52 -6.04 7.87
C GLU A 114 -5.48 -6.12 9.39
N PHE A 115 -4.48 -5.51 10.03
CA PHE A 115 -4.41 -5.46 11.50
C PHE A 115 -5.62 -4.74 12.12
N HIS A 116 -5.98 -3.59 11.57
CA HIS A 116 -7.10 -2.79 12.08
C HIS A 116 -8.43 -3.53 12.00
N GLN A 117 -8.64 -4.32 10.95
CA GLN A 117 -9.81 -5.20 10.83
C GLN A 117 -9.90 -6.28 11.91
N GLN A 118 -8.76 -6.72 12.47
CA GLN A 118 -8.72 -7.82 13.45
C GLN A 118 -8.91 -7.36 14.90
N ASP A 119 -8.36 -6.21 15.30
CA ASP A 119 -8.14 -5.90 16.73
C ASP A 119 -9.20 -4.97 17.34
N THR A 120 -9.70 -3.94 16.62
CA THR A 120 -10.94 -3.19 16.93
C THR A 120 -11.17 -2.04 15.93
N PRO A 121 -12.27 -2.02 15.16
CA PRO A 121 -12.48 -1.05 14.08
C PRO A 121 -12.75 0.40 14.56
N GLU A 122 -13.09 0.61 15.84
CA GLU A 122 -13.59 1.92 16.30
C GLU A 122 -12.51 2.88 16.82
N LYS A 123 -11.25 2.43 16.97
CA LYS A 123 -10.19 3.29 17.51
C LYS A 123 -9.35 3.92 16.40
N ALA A 124 -9.17 5.24 16.49
CA ALA A 124 -8.19 5.96 15.69
C ALA A 124 -6.78 5.39 15.96
N LEU A 125 -6.05 5.08 14.90
CA LEU A 125 -4.69 4.60 14.98
C LEU A 125 -3.76 5.77 15.26
N THR A 126 -3.33 5.90 16.51
CA THR A 126 -2.32 6.87 16.91
C THR A 126 -0.96 6.20 17.07
N THR A 127 0.11 6.97 16.93
CA THR A 127 1.47 6.50 17.26
C THR A 127 1.53 5.92 18.67
N HIS A 128 0.78 6.52 19.61
CA HIS A 128 0.69 6.05 21.00
C HIS A 128 0.03 4.68 21.13
N TYR A 129 -1.11 4.48 20.45
CA TYR A 129 -1.83 3.21 20.41
C TYR A 129 -0.94 2.10 19.84
N LEU A 130 -0.33 2.34 18.68
CA LEU A 130 0.56 1.38 18.01
C LEU A 130 1.78 1.01 18.89
N ARG A 131 2.34 1.97 19.63
CA ARG A 131 3.47 1.72 20.54
C ARG A 131 3.08 0.94 21.80
N ARG A 132 1.83 1.02 22.24
CA ARG A 132 1.37 0.33 23.47
C ARG A 132 0.65 -0.99 23.19
N ASN A 133 0.21 -1.24 21.95
CA ASN A 133 -0.42 -2.49 21.58
C ASN A 133 0.63 -3.63 21.46
N PRO A 134 0.61 -4.65 22.34
CA PRO A 134 1.61 -5.71 22.33
C PRO A 134 1.47 -6.66 21.14
N VAL A 135 0.24 -6.90 20.66
CA VAL A 135 -0.05 -7.74 19.49
C VAL A 135 0.55 -7.08 18.25
N PHE A 136 0.24 -5.80 18.06
CA PHE A 136 0.76 -5.00 16.97
C PHE A 136 2.29 -4.97 16.98
N ARG A 137 2.92 -4.71 18.13
CA ARG A 137 4.38 -4.67 18.24
C ARG A 137 5.04 -6.01 17.96
N LYS A 138 4.41 -7.11 18.36
CA LYS A 138 4.91 -8.46 18.08
C LYS A 138 4.85 -8.78 16.59
N GLN A 139 3.77 -8.38 15.91
CA GLN A 139 3.50 -8.76 14.52
C GLN A 139 4.13 -7.78 13.51
N TYR A 140 4.06 -6.48 13.76
CA TYR A 140 4.45 -5.42 12.82
C TYR A 140 5.59 -4.53 13.33
N GLY A 141 5.99 -4.67 14.60
CA GLY A 141 7.15 -3.99 15.16
C GLY A 141 7.07 -2.47 15.08
N CYS A 142 8.00 -1.85 14.36
CA CYS A 142 8.11 -0.39 14.24
C CYS A 142 7.41 0.18 13.00
N ARG A 143 6.86 -0.68 12.13
CA ARG A 143 6.31 -0.28 10.82
C ARG A 143 5.25 0.81 10.94
N GLY A 144 4.56 0.90 12.07
CA GLY A 144 3.40 1.79 12.23
C GLY A 144 3.75 3.21 12.55
N ALA A 145 4.77 3.36 13.40
CA ALA A 145 5.41 4.64 13.59
C ALA A 145 6.04 5.12 12.27
N THR A 146 6.64 4.22 11.49
CA THR A 146 7.20 4.56 10.18
C THR A 146 6.13 4.98 9.18
N LEU A 147 4.99 4.28 9.11
CA LEU A 147 3.88 4.62 8.23
C LEU A 147 3.30 6.01 8.56
N LEU A 148 3.00 6.28 9.83
CA LEU A 148 2.49 7.58 10.28
C LEU A 148 3.50 8.70 10.02
N LYS A 149 4.79 8.43 10.21
CA LYS A 149 5.86 9.37 9.86
C LYS A 149 5.92 9.64 8.36
N SER A 150 5.79 8.62 7.52
CA SER A 150 5.73 8.77 6.06
C SER A 150 4.50 9.57 5.62
N LEU A 151 3.37 9.38 6.29
CA LEU A 151 2.14 10.15 6.09
C LEU A 151 2.22 11.58 6.64
N CYS A 152 3.25 11.91 7.43
CA CYS A 152 3.34 13.15 8.19
C CYS A 152 2.08 13.39 9.06
N LYS A 153 1.51 12.32 9.61
CA LYS A 153 0.31 12.36 10.44
C LYS A 153 0.60 11.89 11.86
N ALA A 154 -0.05 12.49 12.85
CA ALA A 154 0.03 12.07 14.25
C ALA A 154 -0.89 10.86 14.53
N ASP A 155 -2.02 10.83 13.83
CA ASP A 155 -3.09 9.86 13.90
C ASP A 155 -3.69 9.57 12.52
N LEU A 156 -4.32 8.41 12.39
CA LEU A 156 -5.00 7.97 11.18
C LEU A 156 -6.30 7.25 11.59
N ASN A 157 -7.43 7.78 11.17
CA ASN A 157 -8.72 7.12 11.44
C ASN A 157 -9.03 6.04 10.38
N LEU A 158 -10.05 5.21 10.64
CA LEU A 158 -10.41 4.11 9.75
C LEU A 158 -10.84 4.59 8.36
N ALA A 159 -11.66 5.63 8.27
CA ALA A 159 -12.12 6.16 6.99
C ALA A 159 -10.95 6.63 6.12
N GLU A 160 -10.01 7.37 6.70
CA GLU A 160 -8.79 7.81 6.01
C GLU A 160 -7.89 6.63 5.62
N LEU A 161 -7.78 5.60 6.47
CA LEU A 161 -7.02 4.40 6.15
C LEU A 161 -7.67 3.65 4.97
N VAL A 162 -9.01 3.53 4.95
CA VAL A 162 -9.76 2.95 3.84
C VAL A 162 -9.51 3.73 2.55
N ASP A 163 -9.55 5.07 2.60
CA ASP A 163 -9.27 5.91 1.43
C ASP A 163 -7.85 5.67 0.88
N LEU A 164 -6.85 5.68 1.75
CA LEU A 164 -5.45 5.45 1.37
C LEU A 164 -5.23 4.06 0.77
N VAL A 165 -5.84 3.05 1.37
CA VAL A 165 -5.72 1.66 0.91
C VAL A 165 -6.50 1.45 -0.39
N ALA A 166 -7.65 2.11 -0.57
CA ALA A 166 -8.42 2.07 -1.80
C ALA A 166 -7.67 2.66 -3.00
N CYS A 167 -6.78 3.64 -2.78
CA CYS A 167 -5.88 4.15 -3.83
C CYS A 167 -4.88 3.10 -4.35
N VAL A 168 -4.66 2.03 -3.58
CA VAL A 168 -3.79 0.90 -3.93
C VAL A 168 -4.59 -0.31 -4.40
N LYS A 169 -5.71 -0.58 -3.74
CA LYS A 169 -6.58 -1.74 -3.98
C LYS A 169 -8.05 -1.29 -3.96
N PRO A 170 -8.58 -0.80 -5.09
CA PRO A 170 -9.89 -0.15 -5.16
C PRO A 170 -11.05 -1.02 -4.66
N GLU A 171 -10.91 -2.34 -4.74
CA GLU A 171 -11.90 -3.32 -4.28
C GLU A 171 -12.17 -3.21 -2.77
N ILE A 172 -11.22 -2.67 -2.00
CA ILE A 172 -11.37 -2.47 -0.55
C ILE A 172 -12.46 -1.43 -0.26
N ARG A 173 -12.62 -0.40 -1.11
CA ARG A 173 -13.68 0.59 -0.92
C ARG A 173 -15.06 -0.04 -1.05
N GLN A 174 -15.25 -0.85 -2.08
CA GLN A 174 -16.52 -1.54 -2.33
C GLN A 174 -16.87 -2.48 -1.17
N TYR A 175 -15.89 -3.24 -0.68
CA TYR A 175 -16.08 -4.12 0.47
C TYR A 175 -16.51 -3.33 1.72
N TYR A 176 -15.82 -2.22 2.02
CA TYR A 176 -16.09 -1.42 3.20
C TYR A 176 -17.48 -0.75 3.15
N ASP A 177 -17.81 -0.09 2.04
CA ASP A 177 -19.12 0.54 1.85
C ASP A 177 -20.27 -0.49 1.93
N SER A 178 -20.04 -1.74 1.45
CA SER A 178 -21.01 -2.82 1.56
C SER A 178 -21.20 -3.33 2.99
N ARG A 179 -20.15 -3.28 3.81
CA ARG A 179 -20.18 -3.68 5.22
C ARG A 179 -20.92 -2.64 6.05
N GLU A 180 -20.61 -1.37 5.88
CA GLU A 180 -21.33 -0.28 6.58
C GLU A 180 -22.83 -0.33 6.28
N LYS A 181 -23.21 -0.49 5.00
CA LYS A 181 -24.63 -0.67 4.62
C LYS A 181 -25.30 -1.86 5.30
N ARG A 182 -24.59 -2.97 5.50
CA ARG A 182 -25.12 -4.15 6.23
C ARG A 182 -25.25 -3.89 7.73
N GLU A 183 -24.34 -3.13 8.31
CA GLU A 183 -24.40 -2.75 9.73
C GLU A 183 -25.53 -1.75 9.99
N GLU A 184 -25.71 -0.74 9.13
CA GLU A 184 -26.86 0.18 9.14
C GLU A 184 -28.20 -0.55 9.01
N GLN A 185 -28.30 -1.51 8.09
CA GLN A 185 -29.52 -2.32 7.91
C GLN A 185 -29.86 -3.19 9.14
N LYS A 186 -28.85 -3.64 9.90
CA LYS A 186 -29.07 -4.37 11.17
C LYS A 186 -29.58 -3.46 12.29
N LEU A 187 -29.18 -2.19 12.30
CA LEU A 187 -29.68 -1.17 13.22
C LEU A 187 -31.14 -0.76 12.93
N ILE A 188 -31.62 -0.99 11.71
CA ILE A 188 -32.98 -0.62 11.26
C ILE A 188 -34.00 -1.77 11.47
N VAL A 189 -33.58 -2.98 11.87
CA VAL A 189 -34.53 -4.04 12.22
C VAL A 189 -35.24 -3.64 13.52
N PRO A 190 -36.57 -3.40 13.52
CA PRO A 190 -37.27 -3.03 14.73
C PRO A 190 -37.22 -4.21 15.70
N ALA A 191 -36.84 -3.93 16.95
CA ALA A 191 -37.09 -4.84 18.05
C ALA A 191 -38.61 -5.08 18.10
N TYR A 192 -39.04 -6.24 17.60
CA TYR A 192 -40.44 -6.64 17.73
C TYR A 192 -40.79 -6.62 19.22
N PRO A 193 -41.87 -5.92 19.63
CA PRO A 193 -42.33 -6.05 21.00
C PRO A 193 -42.79 -7.50 21.18
N HIS A 194 -42.29 -8.15 22.23
CA HIS A 194 -42.87 -9.39 22.72
C HIS A 194 -44.35 -9.13 23.05
N SER A 195 -45.24 -9.43 22.11
CA SER A 195 -46.65 -9.60 22.40
C SER A 195 -46.79 -10.97 23.06
N GLY A 196 -46.82 -10.95 24.39
CA GLY A 196 -47.25 -12.09 25.18
C GLY A 196 -48.70 -12.44 24.88
N ILE A 197 -48.96 -13.74 24.76
CA ILE A 197 -50.19 -14.42 25.15
C ILE A 197 -49.76 -15.76 25.74
#